data_AF-A0A851AHR5-F1
#
_entry.id   AF-A0A851AHR5-F1
#
_cell.length_a   1.000
_cell.length_b   1.000
_cell.length_c   1.000
_cell.angle_alpha   90.00
_cell.angle_beta   90.00
_cell.angle_gamma   90.00
#
_symmetry.space_group_name_H-M   'P 1'
#
loop_
_entity.id
_entity.type
_entity.pdbx_description
1 polymer ?
#
loop_
_entity_poly.entity_id
_entity_poly.type
_entity_poly.pdbx_seq_one_letter_code
_entity_poly.pdbx_strand_id
1 'polypeptide(L)'
;DLLPAKNGEEQTMQFLLEVVDILLNYVRKTFDRSTKVLDFHHPHQLLEGMEGFNLELSDNPESLEQILVDCRDTLKYGVRTGHPRFFNQLSTGLDIIGLAGEWLTSTANTNMFTYEIAPVFVLMEQITLRKMREIIGWSNKDGDGIFSPG
;
A
#
# COMPACT_ATOMS: atom_id res chain seq x y z
N ASP A 1 16.68 14.07 -9.74
CA ASP A 1 16.79 13.33 -11.01
C ASP A 1 16.68 11.83 -10.78
N LEU A 2 15.46 11.31 -10.90
CA LEU A 2 15.16 9.87 -10.88
C LEU A 2 14.83 9.42 -12.31
N LEU A 3 14.68 8.12 -12.55
CA LEU A 3 14.14 7.60 -13.80
C LEU A 3 12.80 8.29 -14.11
N PRO A 4 12.55 8.69 -15.37
CA PRO A 4 13.26 8.34 -16.61
C PRO A 4 14.43 9.27 -16.99
N ALA A 5 14.91 10.13 -16.08
CA ALA A 5 16.07 10.99 -16.37
C ALA A 5 17.31 10.16 -16.71
N LYS A 6 18.13 10.66 -17.65
CA LYS A 6 19.36 9.99 -18.08
C LYS A 6 20.32 9.84 -16.90
N ASN A 7 20.87 8.64 -16.72
CA ASN A 7 21.75 8.27 -15.59
C ASN A 7 21.09 8.35 -14.21
N GLY A 8 19.74 8.36 -14.12
CA GLY A 8 19.00 8.42 -12.85
C GLY A 8 18.75 7.07 -12.17
N GLU A 9 19.28 5.97 -12.70
CA GLU A 9 19.00 4.61 -12.22
C GLU A 9 19.49 4.39 -10.79
N GLU A 10 20.73 4.74 -10.48
CA GLU A 10 21.33 4.55 -9.15
C GLU A 10 20.56 5.35 -8.08
N GLN A 11 20.25 6.61 -8.36
CA GLN A 11 19.48 7.47 -7.45
C GLN A 11 18.06 6.96 -7.26
N THR A 12 17.45 6.39 -8.30
CA THR A 12 16.11 5.77 -8.21
C THR A 12 16.13 4.57 -7.29
N MET A 13 17.11 3.67 -7.48
CA MET A 13 17.25 2.50 -6.63
C MET A 13 17.52 2.89 -5.18
N GLN A 14 18.40 3.86 -4.94
CA GLN A 14 18.68 4.32 -3.58
C GLN A 14 17.44 4.93 -2.93
N PHE A 15 16.72 5.81 -3.62
CA PHE A 15 15.49 6.41 -3.10
C PHE A 15 14.43 5.36 -2.75
N LEU A 16 14.20 4.38 -3.64
CA LEU A 16 13.24 3.31 -3.37
C LEU A 16 13.66 2.42 -2.19
N LEU A 17 14.96 2.14 -2.03
CA LEU A 17 15.47 1.38 -0.89
C LEU A 17 15.29 2.12 0.43
N GLU A 18 15.49 3.44 0.46
CA GLU A 18 15.21 4.28 1.64
C GLU A 18 13.71 4.26 2.01
N VAL A 19 12.82 4.35 1.00
CA VAL A 19 11.37 4.19 1.21
C VAL A 19 11.07 2.81 1.80
N VAL A 20 11.64 1.75 1.23
CA VAL A 20 11.43 0.38 1.73
C VAL A 20 11.94 0.21 3.16
N ASP A 21 13.06 0.81 3.55
CA ASP A 21 13.54 0.75 4.94
C ASP A 21 12.54 1.40 5.92
N ILE A 22 11.96 2.55 5.55
CA ILE A 22 10.88 3.19 6.33
C ILE A 22 9.70 2.22 6.50
N LEU A 23 9.26 1.59 5.41
CA LEU A 23 8.14 0.63 5.43
C LEU A 23 8.46 -0.58 6.30
N LEU A 24 9.64 -1.18 6.16
CA LEU A 24 10.05 -2.35 6.96
C LEU A 24 10.15 -2.02 8.45
N ASN A 25 10.64 -0.84 8.80
CA ASN A 25 10.64 -0.35 10.18
C ASN A 25 9.21 -0.18 10.72
N TYR A 26 8.28 0.30 9.90
CA TYR A 26 6.87 0.37 10.27
C TYR A 26 6.26 -1.02 10.48
N VAL A 27 6.51 -1.98 9.57
CA VAL A 27 6.05 -3.38 9.67
C VAL A 27 6.54 -4.03 10.97
N ARG A 28 7.84 -3.89 11.30
CA ARG A 28 8.41 -4.40 12.57
C ARG A 28 7.64 -3.88 13.78
N LYS A 29 7.39 -2.57 13.83
CA LYS A 29 6.67 -1.91 14.92
C LYS A 29 5.19 -2.32 14.99
N THR A 30 4.55 -2.63 13.86
CA THR A 30 3.13 -3.02 13.81
C THR A 30 2.82 -4.26 14.65
N PHE A 31 3.73 -5.22 14.74
CA PHE A 31 3.54 -6.42 15.56
C PHE A 31 4.05 -6.30 17.00
N ASP A 32 4.71 -5.18 17.34
CA ASP A 32 5.14 -4.89 18.71
C ASP A 32 4.03 -4.22 19.51
N ARG A 33 3.56 -4.92 20.54
CA ARG A 33 2.49 -4.48 21.44
C ARG A 33 2.88 -3.31 22.36
N SER A 34 4.15 -2.93 22.40
CA SER A 34 4.63 -1.72 23.09
C SER A 34 4.25 -0.44 22.34
N THR A 35 3.99 -0.54 21.04
CA THR A 35 3.63 0.61 20.20
C THR A 35 2.17 1.00 20.39
N LYS A 36 1.87 2.30 20.19
CA LYS A 36 0.48 2.77 20.16
C LYS A 36 -0.21 2.28 18.89
N VAL A 37 -1.49 1.92 19.00
CA VAL A 37 -2.37 1.65 17.85
C VAL A 37 -2.51 2.89 16.97
N LEU A 38 -2.60 4.07 17.60
CA LEU A 38 -2.72 5.37 16.97
C LEU A 38 -2.14 6.42 17.92
N ASP A 39 -1.39 7.37 17.38
CA ASP A 39 -1.11 8.63 18.06
C ASP A 39 -2.15 9.65 17.59
N PHE A 40 -3.23 9.78 18.36
CA PHE A 40 -4.42 10.50 17.92
C PHE A 40 -4.21 12.01 17.97
N HIS A 41 -4.59 12.67 16.88
CA HIS A 41 -4.64 14.13 16.75
C HIS A 41 -5.96 14.52 16.08
N HIS A 42 -6.56 15.62 16.52
CA HIS A 42 -7.71 16.21 15.87
C HIS A 42 -7.34 16.75 14.48
N PRO A 43 -8.29 16.83 13.52
CA PRO A 43 -8.01 17.28 12.16
C PRO A 43 -7.31 18.64 12.10
N HIS A 44 -7.73 19.60 12.94
CA HIS A 44 -7.13 20.94 12.97
C HIS A 44 -5.65 20.91 13.37
N GLN A 45 -5.23 19.97 14.23
CA GLN A 45 -3.83 19.86 14.64
C GLN A 45 -2.95 19.45 13.46
N LEU A 46 -3.38 18.46 12.67
CA LEU A 46 -2.63 18.02 11.48
C LEU A 46 -2.59 19.12 10.40
N LEU A 47 -3.69 19.83 10.19
CA LEU A 47 -3.77 20.93 9.23
C LEU A 47 -2.91 22.15 9.63
N GLU A 48 -2.72 22.40 10.91
CA GLU A 48 -1.85 23.47 11.42
C GLU A 48 -0.35 23.19 11.24
N GLY A 49 0.03 22.01 10.72
CA GLY A 49 1.42 21.66 10.42
C GLY A 49 2.15 21.03 11.60
N MET A 50 1.67 19.86 12.05
CA MET A 50 2.22 19.10 13.18
C MET A 50 3.73 18.85 13.06
N GLU A 51 4.52 19.50 13.92
CA GLU A 51 5.99 19.33 13.99
C GLU A 51 6.72 19.48 12.63
N GLY A 52 6.18 20.28 11.71
CA GLY A 52 6.76 20.46 10.37
C GLY A 52 6.20 19.55 9.27
N PHE A 53 5.26 18.65 9.59
CA PHE A 53 4.52 17.89 8.60
C PHE A 53 3.49 18.79 7.90
N ASN A 54 3.88 19.32 6.73
CA ASN A 54 3.04 20.21 5.93
C ASN A 54 2.23 19.42 4.91
N LEU A 55 0.90 19.59 4.93
CA LEU A 55 -0.02 18.94 3.99
C LEU A 55 -0.34 19.81 2.77
N GLU A 56 0.04 21.09 2.79
CA GLU A 56 -0.24 22.02 1.70
C GLU A 56 0.72 21.81 0.53
N LEU A 57 0.19 21.95 -0.69
CA LEU A 57 0.96 21.85 -1.91
C LEU A 57 1.53 23.20 -2.32
N SER A 58 2.68 23.18 -3.00
CA SER A 58 3.31 24.38 -3.55
C SER A 58 3.64 24.21 -5.03
N ASP A 59 3.87 25.33 -5.73
CA ASP A 59 4.25 25.31 -7.15
C ASP A 59 5.65 24.72 -7.40
N ASN A 60 6.50 24.67 -6.38
CA ASN A 60 7.87 24.17 -6.49
C ASN A 60 7.99 22.76 -5.90
N PRO A 61 8.83 21.90 -6.49
CA PRO A 61 9.08 20.57 -5.96
C PRO A 61 9.87 20.66 -4.65
N GLU A 62 9.60 19.70 -3.76
CA GLU A 62 10.43 19.46 -2.61
C GLU A 62 11.58 18.49 -2.94
N SER A 63 12.58 18.45 -2.06
CA SER A 63 13.71 17.52 -2.19
C SER A 63 13.26 16.08 -1.93
N LEU A 64 13.99 15.10 -2.47
CA LEU A 64 13.72 13.68 -2.17
C LEU A 64 13.84 13.36 -0.68
N GLU A 65 14.71 14.06 0.06
CA GLU A 65 14.80 13.88 1.51
C GLU A 65 13.51 14.32 2.21
N GLN A 66 12.91 15.43 1.77
CA GLN A 66 11.63 15.88 2.31
C GLN A 66 10.52 14.86 2.04
N ILE A 67 10.46 14.30 0.82
CA ILE A 67 9.51 13.21 0.50
C ILE A 67 9.69 12.00 1.42
N LEU A 68 10.93 11.66 1.80
CA LEU A 68 11.19 10.59 2.77
C LEU A 68 10.71 10.94 4.19
N VAL A 69 10.86 12.22 4.60
CA VAL A 69 10.29 12.73 5.85
C VAL A 69 8.76 12.61 5.84
N ASP A 70 8.11 13.05 4.77
CA ASP A 70 6.64 13.01 4.65
C ASP A 70 6.11 11.58 4.68
N CYS A 71 6.84 10.62 4.09
CA CYS A 71 6.53 9.20 4.17
C CYS A 71 6.59 8.67 5.62
N ARG A 72 7.60 9.09 6.40
CA ARG A 72 7.72 8.71 7.83
C ARG A 72 6.58 9.32 8.65
N ASP A 73 6.27 10.59 8.43
CA ASP A 73 5.25 11.30 9.21
C ASP A 73 3.83 10.83 8.86
N THR A 74 3.56 10.53 7.59
CA THR A 74 2.30 9.90 7.16
C THR A 74 2.05 8.59 7.94
N LEU A 75 3.08 7.75 8.09
CA LEU A 75 2.98 6.51 8.87
C LEU A 75 2.98 6.73 10.38
N LYS A 76 3.64 7.78 10.88
CA LYS A 76 3.69 8.14 12.30
C LYS A 76 2.30 8.50 12.83
N TYR A 77 1.55 9.29 12.06
CA TYR A 77 0.22 9.79 12.45
C TYR A 77 -0.94 8.91 11.95
N GLY A 78 -0.66 7.91 11.11
CA GLY A 78 -1.63 6.91 10.68
C GLY A 78 -2.00 5.89 11.76
N VAL A 79 -3.13 5.22 11.57
CA VAL A 79 -3.57 4.10 12.42
C VAL A 79 -2.84 2.81 12.02
N ARG A 80 -2.31 2.07 13.00
CA ARG A 80 -1.74 0.73 12.80
C ARG A 80 -2.86 -0.32 12.72
N THR A 81 -3.48 -0.46 11.56
CA THR A 81 -4.56 -1.44 11.31
C THR A 81 -4.12 -2.90 11.46
N GLY A 82 -2.82 -3.17 11.30
CA GLY A 82 -2.22 -4.50 11.54
C GLY A 82 -1.88 -4.79 13.01
N HIS A 83 -2.07 -3.84 13.92
CA HIS A 83 -1.65 -4.01 15.30
C HIS A 83 -2.47 -5.12 16.02
N PRO A 84 -1.86 -6.00 16.84
CA PRO A 84 -2.59 -7.09 17.52
C PRO A 84 -3.71 -6.67 18.48
N ARG A 85 -3.82 -5.37 18.77
CA ARG A 85 -4.87 -4.77 19.61
C ARG A 85 -5.78 -3.80 18.85
N PHE A 86 -5.70 -3.78 17.53
CA PHE A 86 -6.64 -3.04 16.69
C PHE A 86 -7.86 -3.92 16.40
N PHE A 87 -9.01 -3.58 16.98
CA PHE A 87 -10.27 -4.34 16.85
C PHE A 87 -11.42 -3.45 16.35
N ASN A 88 -11.10 -2.33 15.72
CA ASN A 88 -12.09 -1.30 15.39
C ASN A 88 -12.92 -1.64 14.14
N GLN A 89 -12.44 -2.52 13.27
CA GLN A 89 -13.00 -2.77 11.94
C GLN A 89 -13.10 -4.26 11.65
N LEU A 90 -13.88 -4.62 10.62
CA LEU A 90 -13.96 -6.00 10.12
C LEU A 90 -12.66 -6.43 9.42
N SER A 91 -12.05 -5.52 8.66
CA SER A 91 -10.75 -5.71 8.02
C SER A 91 -9.65 -5.23 8.96
N THR A 92 -8.84 -6.17 9.43
CA THR A 92 -7.70 -5.93 10.34
C THR A 92 -6.53 -6.82 9.97
N GLY A 93 -5.37 -6.56 10.57
CA GLY A 93 -4.17 -7.34 10.31
C GLY A 93 -3.32 -6.77 9.16
N LEU A 94 -2.14 -7.35 9.01
CA LEU A 94 -1.21 -7.04 7.94
C LEU A 94 -0.58 -8.36 7.48
N ASP A 95 -1.12 -8.94 6.41
CA ASP A 95 -0.59 -10.17 5.83
C ASP A 95 0.65 -9.87 4.97
N ILE A 96 1.76 -10.57 5.25
CA ILE A 96 3.05 -10.29 4.60
C ILE A 96 3.05 -10.71 3.13
N ILE A 97 2.30 -11.76 2.77
CA ILE A 97 2.19 -12.21 1.38
C ILE A 97 1.28 -11.25 0.61
N GLY A 98 0.18 -10.80 1.23
CA GLY A 98 -0.68 -9.74 0.71
C GLY A 98 0.09 -8.46 0.42
N LEU A 99 0.90 -7.99 1.38
CA LEU A 99 1.75 -6.80 1.22
C LEU A 99 2.74 -6.93 0.05
N ALA A 100 3.44 -8.07 -0.05
CA ALA A 100 4.36 -8.33 -1.16
C ALA A 100 3.62 -8.37 -2.51
N GLY A 101 2.41 -8.95 -2.53
CA GLY A 101 1.52 -8.93 -3.69
C GLY A 101 1.12 -7.51 -4.11
N GLU A 102 0.79 -6.65 -3.15
CA GLU A 102 0.46 -5.24 -3.44
C GLU A 102 1.64 -4.45 -4.00
N TRP A 103 2.86 -4.67 -3.49
CA TRP A 103 4.07 -4.06 -4.04
C TRP A 103 4.33 -4.52 -5.48
N LEU A 104 4.15 -5.81 -5.76
CA LEU A 104 4.30 -6.36 -7.10
C LEU A 104 3.23 -5.82 -8.06
N THR A 105 1.97 -5.79 -7.63
CA THR A 105 0.85 -5.23 -8.41
C THR A 105 1.08 -3.76 -8.74
N SER A 106 1.54 -2.97 -7.77
CA SER A 106 1.85 -1.54 -7.96
C SER A 106 3.03 -1.34 -8.91
N THR A 107 4.02 -2.24 -8.88
CA THR A 107 5.15 -2.23 -9.82
C THR A 107 4.69 -2.57 -11.25
N ALA A 108 3.73 -3.49 -11.40
CA ALA A 108 3.20 -3.87 -12.70
C ALA A 108 2.31 -2.77 -13.33
N ASN A 109 1.59 -2.00 -12.51
CA ASN A 109 0.84 -0.80 -12.89
C ASN A 109 0.05 -0.92 -14.21
N THR A 110 -0.76 -1.97 -14.34
CA THR A 110 -1.60 -2.25 -15.52
C THR A 110 -3.09 -2.21 -15.17
N ASN A 111 -3.97 -2.49 -16.14
CA ASN A 111 -5.42 -2.47 -15.98
C ASN A 111 -6.05 -3.80 -16.40
N MET A 112 -7.13 -4.21 -15.73
CA MET A 112 -7.77 -5.52 -15.87
C MET A 112 -8.76 -5.63 -17.05
N PHE A 113 -9.02 -4.55 -17.80
CA PHE A 113 -10.08 -4.53 -18.81
C PHE A 113 -9.83 -5.44 -20.02
N THR A 114 -8.58 -5.74 -20.37
CA THR A 114 -8.25 -6.69 -21.46
C THR A 114 -7.13 -7.65 -21.09
N TYR A 115 -7.19 -8.83 -21.71
CA TYR A 115 -6.10 -9.81 -21.65
C TYR A 115 -4.79 -9.29 -22.26
N GLU A 116 -4.86 -8.38 -23.24
CA GLU A 116 -3.69 -7.86 -23.95
C GLU A 116 -2.67 -7.18 -23.02
N ILE A 117 -3.15 -6.40 -22.04
CA ILE A 117 -2.30 -5.63 -21.13
C ILE A 117 -2.17 -6.25 -19.73
N ALA A 118 -3.00 -7.25 -19.40
CA ALA A 118 -2.98 -7.93 -18.09
C ALA A 118 -3.12 -9.47 -18.21
N PRO A 119 -2.36 -10.15 -19.09
CA PRO A 119 -2.62 -11.55 -19.44
C PRO A 119 -2.53 -12.50 -18.24
N VAL A 120 -1.55 -12.28 -17.36
CA VAL A 120 -1.37 -13.10 -16.15
C VAL A 120 -2.49 -12.86 -15.15
N PHE A 121 -2.82 -11.60 -14.88
CA PHE A 121 -3.81 -11.24 -13.86
C PHE A 121 -5.23 -11.64 -14.27
N VAL A 122 -5.60 -11.52 -15.54
CA VAL A 122 -6.89 -11.98 -16.07
C VAL A 122 -7.06 -13.49 -15.84
N LEU A 123 -6.02 -14.30 -16.10
CA LEU A 123 -6.09 -15.75 -15.85
C LEU A 123 -6.14 -16.07 -14.35
N MET A 124 -5.37 -15.36 -13.52
CA MET A 124 -5.40 -15.51 -12.07
C MET A 124 -6.79 -15.22 -11.50
N GLU A 125 -7.44 -14.15 -11.95
CA GLU A 125 -8.81 -13.79 -11.57
C GLU A 125 -9.79 -14.90 -11.97
N GLN A 126 -9.74 -15.38 -13.22
CA GLN A 126 -10.62 -16.47 -13.68
C GLN A 126 -10.45 -17.75 -12.85
N ILE A 127 -9.21 -18.14 -12.55
CA ILE A 127 -8.92 -19.33 -11.74
C ILE A 127 -9.44 -19.15 -10.32
N THR A 128 -9.23 -17.97 -9.73
CA THR A 128 -9.64 -17.64 -8.36
C THR A 128 -11.16 -17.63 -8.24
N LEU A 129 -11.86 -16.94 -9.14
CA LEU A 129 -13.33 -16.88 -9.15
C LEU A 129 -13.96 -18.26 -9.35
N ARG A 130 -13.41 -19.08 -10.26
CA ARG A 130 -13.83 -20.47 -10.39
C ARG A 130 -13.66 -21.22 -9.06
N LYS A 131 -12.53 -21.04 -8.38
CA LYS A 131 -12.28 -21.69 -7.09
C LYS A 131 -13.22 -21.20 -5.99
N MET A 132 -13.55 -19.91 -5.97
CA MET A 132 -14.54 -19.35 -5.04
C MET A 132 -15.92 -19.96 -5.27
N ARG A 133 -16.36 -20.11 -6.53
CA ARG A 133 -17.62 -20.78 -6.87
C ARG A 133 -17.66 -22.25 -6.44
N GLU A 134 -16.54 -22.97 -6.57
CA GLU A 134 -16.40 -24.34 -6.05
C GLU A 134 -16.59 -24.39 -4.52
N ILE A 135 -15.99 -23.47 -3.77
CA ILE A 135 -16.11 -23.39 -2.30
C ILE A 135 -17.55 -23.12 -1.87
N ILE A 136 -18.28 -22.29 -2.63
CA ILE A 136 -19.72 -22.04 -2.42
C ILE A 136 -20.56 -23.30 -2.69
N GLY A 137 -20.04 -24.26 -3.45
CA GLY A 137 -20.72 -25.51 -3.81
C GLY A 137 -21.48 -25.46 -5.14
N TRP A 138 -21.16 -24.49 -6.01
CA TRP A 138 -21.77 -24.40 -7.35
C TRP A 138 -21.13 -25.41 -8.31
N SER A 139 -21.91 -25.82 -9.33
CA SER A 139 -21.45 -26.71 -10.39
C SER A 139 -20.34 -26.06 -11.21
N ASN A 140 -19.29 -26.81 -11.54
CA ASN A 140 -18.20 -26.35 -12.39
C ASN A 140 -18.55 -26.18 -13.88
N LYS A 141 -19.79 -26.50 -14.27
CA LYS A 141 -20.24 -26.38 -15.67
C LYS A 141 -20.58 -24.96 -16.08
N ASP A 142 -21.17 -24.19 -15.16
CA ASP A 142 -21.68 -22.84 -15.40
C ASP A 142 -21.21 -21.93 -14.28
N GLY A 143 -20.98 -20.65 -14.59
CA GLY A 143 -20.70 -19.64 -13.57
C GLY A 143 -19.81 -18.53 -14.07
N ASP A 144 -20.13 -17.33 -13.64
CA ASP A 144 -19.44 -16.10 -13.99
C ASP A 144 -19.03 -15.34 -12.72
N GLY A 145 -18.30 -14.24 -12.87
CA GLY A 145 -17.93 -13.36 -11.77
C GLY A 145 -16.87 -12.34 -12.20
N ILE A 146 -16.74 -11.29 -11.41
CA ILE A 146 -15.72 -10.26 -11.57
C ILE A 146 -15.40 -9.70 -10.17
N PHE A 147 -14.15 -9.30 -9.93
CA PHE A 147 -13.87 -8.48 -8.74
C PHE A 147 -14.44 -7.08 -8.93
N SER A 148 -14.96 -6.50 -7.85
CA SER A 148 -15.53 -5.15 -7.83
C SER A 148 -14.86 -4.32 -6.72
N PRO A 149 -14.88 -2.98 -6.81
CA PRO A 149 -14.16 -2.12 -5.88
C PRO A 149 -14.89 -1.95 -4.53
N GLY A 150 -15.16 -3.07 -3.84
CA GLY A 150 -15.60 -3.13 -2.43
C GLY A 150 -17.05 -2.74 -2.19
#